data_AF-A0A0L0G902-F1
#
_entry.id   AF-A0A0L0G902-F1
#
_cell.length_a   1.000
_cell.length_b   1.000
_cell.length_c   1.000
_cell.angle_alpha   90.00
_cell.angle_beta   90.00
_cell.angle_gamma   90.00
#
_symmetry.space_group_name_H-M   'P 1'
#
loop_
_entity.id
_entity.type
_entity.pdbx_description
1 polymer ?
#
loop_
_entity_poly.entity_id
_entity_poly.type
_entity_poly.pdbx_seq_one_letter_code
_entity_poly.pdbx_strand_id
1 'polypeptide(L)'
;MEILETSTFKLQCFQTLTGTKFLVVTDPKQANLDAVLRGLYVLYSDFALKNPFYSMENPIRCELFDQGLAEFIERTSQSPYGTVPQLG
;
A
#
# COMPACT_ATOMS: atom_id res chain seq x y z
N MET A 1 -11.09 1.72 -9.63
CA MET A 1 -10.76 0.85 -8.49
C MET A 1 -11.27 -0.53 -8.84
N GLU A 2 -10.41 -1.54 -8.73
CA GLU A 2 -10.71 -2.90 -9.21
C GLU A 2 -10.62 -3.86 -8.02
N ILE A 3 -11.61 -4.75 -7.86
CA ILE A 3 -11.67 -5.74 -6.78
C ILE A 3 -11.92 -7.11 -7.41
N LEU A 4 -11.15 -8.10 -6.99
CA LEU A 4 -11.37 -9.51 -7.28
C LEU A 4 -11.54 -10.26 -5.96
N GLU A 5 -12.75 -10.76 -5.71
CA GLU A 5 -13.08 -11.49 -4.49
C GLU A 5 -13.28 -12.97 -4.79
N THR A 6 -12.74 -13.81 -3.92
CA THR A 6 -12.88 -15.27 -3.96
C THR A 6 -13.25 -15.78 -2.57
N SER A 7 -13.55 -17.07 -2.45
CA SER A 7 -13.83 -17.70 -1.15
C SER A 7 -12.60 -17.75 -0.22
N THR A 8 -11.39 -17.58 -0.74
CA THR A 8 -10.13 -17.72 0.02
C THR A 8 -9.35 -16.42 0.18
N PHE A 9 -9.51 -15.47 -0.74
CA PHE A 9 -8.85 -14.17 -0.67
C PHE A 9 -9.65 -13.07 -1.38
N LYS A 10 -9.35 -11.83 -1.02
CA LYS A 10 -9.74 -10.62 -1.73
C LYS A 10 -8.50 -9.93 -2.24
N LEU A 11 -8.48 -9.59 -3.52
CA LEU A 11 -7.46 -8.79 -4.16
C LEU A 11 -8.06 -7.43 -4.51
N GLN A 12 -7.46 -6.36 -4.02
CA GLN A 12 -7.88 -5.00 -4.30
C GLN A 12 -6.76 -4.23 -4.98
N CYS A 13 -7.10 -3.53 -6.06
CA CYS A 13 -6.19 -2.78 -6.89
C CYS A 13 -6.54 -1.29 -6.91
N PHE A 14 -5.55 -0.47 -6.61
CA PHE A 14 -5.57 0.98 -6.76
C PHE A 14 -4.55 1.40 -7.81
N GLN A 15 -4.99 2.15 -8.82
CA GLN A 15 -4.12 2.71 -9.85
C GLN A 15 -4.04 4.23 -9.69
N THR A 16 -2.81 4.75 -9.67
CA THR A 16 -2.53 6.19 -9.65
C THR A 16 -2.68 6.82 -11.05
N LEU A 17 -2.77 8.15 -11.09
CA LEU A 17 -2.86 8.90 -12.36
C LEU A 17 -1.61 8.71 -13.25
N THR A 18 -0.45 8.46 -12.65
CA THR A 18 0.81 8.19 -13.36
C THR A 18 0.93 6.75 -13.85
N GLY A 19 -0.06 5.89 -13.58
CA GLY A 19 -0.11 4.51 -14.07
C GLY A 19 0.42 3.45 -13.09
N THR A 20 1.00 3.84 -11.96
CA THR A 20 1.47 2.88 -10.94
C THR A 20 0.28 2.19 -10.27
N LYS A 21 0.30 0.84 -10.24
CA LYS A 21 -0.73 0.01 -9.61
C LYS A 21 -0.24 -0.55 -8.26
N PHE A 22 -1.09 -0.43 -7.26
CA PHE A 22 -0.94 -1.00 -5.93
C PHE A 22 -1.95 -2.11 -5.77
N LEU A 23 -1.48 -3.33 -5.50
CA LEU A 23 -2.31 -4.52 -5.31
C LEU A 23 -2.12 -5.03 -3.88
N VAL A 24 -3.22 -5.28 -3.20
CA VAL A 24 -3.23 -5.84 -1.85
C VAL A 24 -4.07 -7.11 -1.86
N VAL A 25 -3.53 -8.19 -1.30
CA VAL A 25 -4.20 -9.49 -1.15
C VAL A 25 -4.46 -9.71 0.34
N THR A 26 -5.71 -9.97 0.71
CA THR A 26 -6.13 -10.17 2.09
C THR A 26 -7.13 -11.31 2.23
N ASP A 27 -7.49 -11.64 3.48
CA ASP A 27 -8.69 -12.43 3.76
C ASP A 27 -9.94 -11.73 3.19
N PRO A 28 -10.95 -12.47 2.70
CA PRO A 28 -12.18 -11.89 2.16
C PRO A 28 -12.94 -10.99 3.14
N LYS A 29 -12.78 -11.20 4.45
CA LYS A 29 -13.46 -10.42 5.50
C LYS A 29 -12.78 -9.09 5.81
N GLN A 30 -11.55 -8.88 5.33
CA GLN A 30 -10.85 -7.62 5.56
C GLN A 30 -11.60 -6.46 4.88
N ALA A 31 -11.84 -5.41 5.65
CA ALA A 31 -12.52 -4.19 5.24
C ALA A 31 -11.55 -3.01 5.12
N ASN A 32 -12.03 -1.89 4.56
CA ASN A 32 -11.31 -0.61 4.49
C ASN A 32 -9.95 -0.65 3.77
N LEU A 33 -9.80 -1.52 2.78
CA LEU A 33 -8.58 -1.63 1.97
C LEU A 33 -8.27 -0.36 1.15
N ASP A 34 -9.25 0.51 0.91
CA ASP A 34 -9.05 1.81 0.27
C ASP A 34 -8.11 2.72 1.04
N ALA A 35 -8.30 2.79 2.36
CA ALA A 35 -7.45 3.56 3.26
C ALA A 35 -6.03 3.00 3.27
N VAL A 36 -5.91 1.67 3.27
CA VAL A 36 -4.62 0.95 3.21
C VAL A 36 -3.88 1.27 1.91
N LEU A 37 -4.55 1.14 0.76
CA LEU A 37 -3.96 1.41 -0.55
C LEU A 37 -3.53 2.87 -0.73
N ARG A 38 -4.31 3.82 -0.20
CA ARG A 38 -3.92 5.24 -0.18
C ARG A 38 -2.69 5.47 0.71
N GLY A 39 -2.64 4.84 1.87
CA GLY A 39 -1.46 4.91 2.75
C GLY A 39 -0.20 4.34 2.08
N LEU A 40 -0.32 3.22 1.37
CA LEU A 40 0.77 2.64 0.57
C LEU A 40 1.25 3.60 -0.53
N TYR A 41 0.34 4.30 -1.19
CA TYR A 41 0.71 5.30 -2.20
C TYR A 41 1.49 6.47 -1.60
N VAL A 42 1.09 6.95 -0.43
CA VAL A 42 1.82 8.02 0.27
C VAL A 42 3.23 7.55 0.67
N LEU A 43 3.31 6.36 1.29
CA LEU A 43 4.59 5.75 1.64
C LEU A 43 5.50 5.58 0.41
N TYR A 44 4.96 5.04 -0.68
CA TYR A 44 5.68 4.92 -1.95
C TYR A 44 6.18 6.28 -2.46
N SER A 45 5.34 7.31 -2.40
CA SER A 45 5.69 8.65 -2.87
C SER A 45 6.84 9.26 -2.07
N ASP A 46 6.90 9.02 -0.76
CA ASP A 46 7.98 9.51 0.10
C ASP A 46 9.33 8.88 -0.19
N PHE A 47 9.36 7.59 -0.55
CA PHE A 47 10.62 6.86 -0.77
C PHE A 47 11.05 6.75 -2.24
N ALA A 48 10.10 6.68 -3.17
CA ALA A 48 10.38 6.52 -4.60
C ALA A 48 10.47 7.85 -5.35
N LEU A 49 9.57 8.81 -5.07
CA LEU A 49 9.52 10.07 -5.83
C LEU A 49 10.48 11.14 -5.30
N LYS A 50 10.83 11.09 -4.01
CA LYS A 50 11.81 12.02 -3.41
C LYS A 50 13.25 11.57 -3.61
N ASN A 51 13.50 10.35 -4.09
CA ASN A 51 14.84 9.84 -4.32
C ASN A 51 15.31 10.17 -5.75
N PRO A 52 16.24 11.13 -5.94
CA PRO A 52 16.69 11.53 -7.28
C PRO A 52 17.46 10.45 -8.04
N PHE A 53 17.84 9.35 -7.37
CA PHE A 53 18.54 8.21 -7.97
C PHE A 53 17.60 7.02 -8.26
N TYR A 54 16.30 7.15 -7.98
CA TYR A 54 15.34 6.09 -8.24
C TYR A 54 14.77 6.19 -9.66
N SER A 55 15.07 5.20 -10.50
CA SER A 55 14.36 4.99 -11.76
C SER A 55 13.10 4.16 -11.48
N MET A 56 11.94 4.64 -11.91
CA MET A 56 10.64 3.98 -11.67
C MET A 56 10.53 2.55 -12.22
N GLU A 57 11.41 2.16 -13.14
CA GLU A 57 11.47 0.83 -13.75
C GLU A 57 12.26 -0.20 -12.92
N ASN A 58 12.97 0.24 -11.87
CA ASN A 58 13.75 -0.63 -10.99
C ASN A 58 12.95 -0.99 -9.73
N PRO A 59 13.23 -2.15 -9.10
CA PRO A 59 12.67 -2.45 -7.80
C PRO A 59 13.09 -1.39 -6.76
N ILE A 60 12.18 -1.07 -5.83
CA ILE A 60 12.48 -0.20 -4.69
C ILE A 60 13.52 -0.92 -3.82
N ARG A 61 14.74 -0.39 -3.78
CA ARG A 61 15.84 -0.88 -2.93
C ARG A 61 16.12 0.17 -1.86
N CYS A 62 15.21 0.28 -0.90
CA CYS A 62 15.29 1.26 0.18
C CYS A 62 14.90 0.59 1.49
N GLU A 63 15.87 0.37 2.38
CA GLU A 63 15.63 -0.29 3.66
C GLU A 63 14.62 0.46 4.54
N LEU A 64 14.61 1.81 4.46
CA LEU A 64 13.63 2.62 5.17
C LEU A 64 12.20 2.44 4.63
N PHE A 65 12.06 2.17 3.33
CA PHE A 65 10.76 1.81 2.74
C PHE A 65 10.30 0.45 3.27
N ASP A 66 11.19 -0.54 3.32
CA ASP A 66 10.85 -1.88 3.83
C ASP A 66 10.43 -1.83 5.31
N GLN A 67 11.14 -1.06 6.13
CA GLN A 67 10.80 -0.82 7.54
C GLN A 67 9.45 -0.13 7.69
N GLY A 68 9.25 1.00 6.99
CA GLY A 68 7.99 1.74 7.05
C GLY A 68 6.80 0.93 6.55
N LEU A 69 7.00 0.07 5.55
CA LEU A 69 5.98 -0.84 5.04
C LEU A 69 5.61 -1.92 6.06
N ALA A 70 6.60 -2.51 6.73
CA ALA A 70 6.36 -3.51 7.78
C ALA A 70 5.54 -2.92 8.94
N GLU A 71 5.94 -1.75 9.44
CA GLU A 71 5.22 -1.03 10.50
C GLU A 71 3.80 -0.64 10.07
N PHE A 72 3.64 -0.19 8.82
CA PHE A 72 2.33 0.15 8.27
C PHE A 72 1.41 -1.08 8.22
N ILE A 73 1.92 -2.22 7.73
CA ILE A 73 1.16 -3.46 7.64
C ILE A 73 0.75 -3.95 9.04
N GLU A 74 1.67 -3.95 10.00
CA GLU A 74 1.38 -4.36 11.38
C GLU A 74 0.26 -3.52 12.01
N ARG A 75 0.29 -2.21 11.83
CA ARG A 75 -0.77 -1.31 12.33
C ARG A 75 -2.10 -1.55 11.64
N THR A 76 -2.10 -1.84 10.34
CA THR A 76 -3.33 -2.12 9.58
C THR A 76 -3.91 -3.51 9.84
N SER A 77 -3.12 -4.48 10.31
CA SER A 77 -3.60 -5.82 10.68
C SER A 77 -4.23 -5.85 12.09
N GLN A 78 -3.78 -4.99 13.00
CA GLN A 78 -4.30 -4.88 14.37
C GLN A 78 -5.64 -4.10 14.46
N SER A 79 -5.99 -3.32 13.45
CA SER A 79 -7.27 -2.62 13.38
C SER A 79 -8.15 -3.21 12.27
N PRO A 80 -9.31 -3.84 12.58
CA PRO A 80 -10.28 -4.25 11.56
C PRO A 80 -10.85 -3.07 10.75
N TYR A 81 -10.56 -1.84 11.20
CA TYR A 81 -10.87 -0.58 10.53
C TYR A 81 -9.56 0.17 10.30
N GLY A 82 -8.85 -0.14 9.20
CA GLY A 82 -7.54 0.45 8.88
C GLY A 82 -7.48 1.95 9.19
N THR A 83 -6.72 2.30 10.23
CA THR A 83 -6.59 3.69 10.67
C THR A 83 -5.51 4.33 9.81
N VAL A 84 -5.88 5.29 8.97
CA VAL A 84 -4.92 6.08 8.18
C VAL A 84 -4.01 6.83 9.16
N PRO A 85 -2.68 6.71 9.08
CA PRO A 85 -1.80 7.56 9.86
C PRO A 85 -2.01 9.01 9.41
N GLN A 86 -2.39 9.88 10.33
CA GLN A 86 -2.30 11.33 10.12
C GLN A 86 -0.81 11.67 10.14
N LEU A 87 -0.22 11.92 8.97
CA LEU A 87 1.13 12.47 8.86
C LEU A 87 1.07 13.92 9.35
N GLY A 88 1.65 14.16 10.53
CA GLY A 88 1.90 15.49 11.09
C GLY A 88 3.30 15.98 10.74
#